data_AF-A0A7L0V562-F1
#
_entry.id   AF-A0A7L0V562-F1
#
_cell.length_a   1.000
_cell.length_b   1.000
_cell.length_c   1.000
_cell.angle_alpha   90.00
_cell.angle_beta   90.00
_cell.angle_gamma   90.00
#
_symmetry.space_group_name_H-M   'P 1'
#
loop_
_entity.id
_entity.type
_entity.pdbx_description
1 polymer ?
#
loop_
_entity_poly.entity_id
_entity_poly.type
_entity_poly.pdbx_seq_one_letter_code
_entity_poly.pdbx_strand_id
1 'polypeptide(L)'
;MAYSVVYADLKFAAGPPSTVPDDDDSPYENVTLGPGGGRGPGSDACGCSSLAGRWTRRWHVPTARLAASLLLLLLLVAVVALGACYWQVSRSLQDSSHEHMVEQGRLSQELRAQEQSLEQTQLELAWAREELQRAWREGNFTQMELESRNAELGHTQQELTVLQEKMQVVQGKLNTSERTVSSLRACVNTDCCPWGWVLFRSKCLYISVTNRTWLESQQDCAGRSAQLLVHDDWTPLIILP
;
A
#
# COMPACT_ATOMS: atom_id res chain seq x y z
N MET A 1 23.70 -16.00 -5.15
CA MET A 1 23.57 -16.09 -3.68
C MET A 1 22.11 -15.77 -3.37
N ALA A 2 21.40 -16.64 -2.65
CA ALA A 2 19.97 -16.48 -2.39
C ALA A 2 19.73 -16.29 -0.89
N TYR A 3 18.93 -15.28 -0.54
CA TYR A 3 18.55 -14.98 0.84
C TYR A 3 17.05 -15.24 1.03
N SER A 4 16.71 -16.39 1.58
CA SER A 4 15.34 -16.75 1.93
C SER A 4 14.94 -16.09 3.26
N VAL A 5 14.16 -15.01 3.20
CA VAL A 5 13.60 -14.39 4.41
C VAL A 5 12.32 -15.13 4.79
N VAL A 6 12.35 -15.82 5.93
CA VAL A 6 11.18 -16.48 6.53
C VAL A 6 10.45 -15.47 7.41
N TYR A 7 9.26 -15.06 7.01
CA TYR A 7 8.35 -14.32 7.88
C TYR A 7 7.61 -15.29 8.80
N ALA A 8 7.68 -15.07 10.11
CA ALA A 8 6.95 -15.83 11.10
C ALA A 8 5.55 -15.23 11.33
N ASP A 9 4.51 -16.07 11.29
CA ASP A 9 3.13 -15.70 11.64
C ASP A 9 3.00 -15.56 13.16
N LEU A 10 2.52 -14.41 13.64
CA LEU A 10 2.28 -14.13 15.06
C LEU A 10 0.78 -13.98 15.33
N LYS A 11 0.09 -15.12 15.41
CA LYS A 11 -1.29 -15.18 15.92
C LYS A 11 -1.31 -14.95 17.43
N PHE A 12 -1.95 -13.86 17.84
CA PHE A 12 -2.35 -13.67 19.22
C PHE A 12 -3.52 -14.60 19.56
N ALA A 13 -3.32 -15.52 20.50
CA ALA A 13 -4.39 -16.33 21.07
C ALA A 13 -5.06 -15.56 22.23
N ALA A 14 -6.34 -15.21 22.07
CA ALA A 14 -7.12 -14.61 23.14
C ALA A 14 -7.60 -15.70 24.12
N GLY A 15 -7.07 -15.69 25.35
CA GLY A 15 -7.56 -16.49 26.46
C GLY A 15 -8.88 -15.96 27.06
N PRO A 16 -9.56 -16.74 27.91
CA PRO A 16 -10.92 -16.43 28.38
C PRO A 16 -10.94 -15.37 29.52
N PRO A 17 -12.08 -14.67 29.71
CA PRO A 17 -12.28 -13.74 30.81
C PRO A 17 -12.70 -14.46 32.11
N SER A 18 -11.99 -14.15 33.20
CA SER A 18 -12.34 -14.46 34.59
C SER A 18 -11.75 -13.34 35.47
N THR A 19 -12.52 -12.34 35.92
CA THR A 19 -13.45 -12.28 37.09
C THR A 19 -12.78 -11.76 38.36
N VAL A 20 -13.53 -10.92 39.10
CA VAL A 20 -13.21 -10.31 40.41
C VAL A 20 -12.23 -9.11 40.36
N PRO A 21 -12.70 -7.89 40.71
CA PRO A 21 -11.85 -6.83 41.28
C PRO A 21 -11.55 -7.13 42.75
N ASP A 22 -10.31 -6.86 43.17
CA ASP A 22 -9.84 -7.03 44.55
C ASP A 22 -9.71 -5.63 45.17
N ASP A 23 -10.66 -5.25 46.02
CA ASP A 23 -10.73 -3.95 46.71
C ASP A 23 -10.82 -4.19 48.23
N ASP A 24 -9.66 -4.38 48.89
CA ASP A 24 -9.53 -4.37 50.35
C ASP A 24 -8.40 -3.41 50.77
N ASP A 25 -8.78 -2.30 51.39
CA ASP A 25 -7.88 -1.50 52.24
C ASP A 25 -8.68 -0.93 53.42
N SER A 26 -8.74 -1.71 54.49
CA SER A 26 -9.54 -1.44 55.70
C SER A 26 -8.79 -0.51 56.68
N PRO A 27 -9.38 0.59 57.17
CA PRO A 27 -8.67 1.57 58.00
C PRO A 27 -8.48 1.14 59.48
N TYR A 28 -7.22 1.03 59.88
CA TYR A 28 -6.68 1.09 61.26
C TYR A 28 -7.03 -0.02 62.28
N GLU A 29 -6.07 -0.92 62.48
CA GLU A 29 -5.62 -1.36 63.82
C GLU A 29 -4.32 -0.59 64.20
N ASN A 30 -3.77 -0.54 65.43
CA ASN A 30 -4.15 -1.00 66.78
C ASN A 30 -3.76 0.15 67.79
N VAL A 31 -3.33 0.07 69.06
CA VAL A 31 -2.90 -1.00 69.99
C VAL A 31 -3.47 -0.77 71.41
N THR A 32 -3.98 -1.83 72.01
CA THR A 32 -4.37 -2.08 73.41
C THR A 32 -3.36 -1.65 74.51
N LEU A 33 -3.85 -1.29 75.73
CA LEU A 33 -3.41 -1.89 77.03
C LEU A 33 -4.13 -1.33 78.29
N GLY A 34 -4.61 -2.24 79.16
CA GLY A 34 -4.86 -2.02 80.61
C GLY A 34 -3.65 -2.46 81.45
N PRO A 35 -3.74 -2.72 82.79
CA PRO A 35 -4.90 -2.93 83.67
C PRO A 35 -4.93 -1.91 84.86
N GLY A 36 -5.76 -1.99 85.91
CA GLY A 36 -6.95 -2.81 86.23
C GLY A 36 -7.21 -2.93 87.74
N GLY A 37 -8.44 -3.31 88.13
CA GLY A 37 -8.89 -3.46 89.52
C GLY A 37 -9.38 -2.16 90.20
N GLY A 38 -10.37 -2.18 91.12
CA GLY A 38 -11.26 -3.29 91.50
C GLY A 38 -11.96 -3.05 92.85
N ARG A 39 -12.95 -3.91 93.15
CA ARG A 39 -13.49 -4.20 94.50
C ARG A 39 -14.31 -3.12 95.23
N GLY A 40 -15.64 -3.27 95.21
CA GLY A 40 -16.49 -2.91 96.36
C GLY A 40 -16.26 -3.87 97.55
N PRO A 41 -16.77 -3.58 98.76
CA PRO A 41 -18.22 -3.53 98.99
C PRO A 41 -18.68 -2.35 99.87
N GLY A 42 -19.97 -2.30 100.21
CA GLY A 42 -20.52 -1.39 101.22
C GLY A 42 -21.01 -2.12 102.49
N SER A 43 -21.36 -1.36 103.52
CA SER A 43 -22.16 -1.82 104.67
C SER A 43 -22.72 -0.63 105.47
N ASP A 44 -23.85 -0.85 106.12
CA ASP A 44 -24.65 0.13 106.86
C ASP A 44 -24.04 0.55 108.21
N ALA A 45 -24.38 1.75 108.70
CA ALA A 45 -24.40 2.09 110.13
C ALA A 45 -25.28 3.33 110.40
N CYS A 46 -26.06 3.30 111.48
CA CYS A 46 -27.04 4.34 111.83
C CYS A 46 -26.55 5.34 112.89
N GLY A 47 -26.95 6.61 112.73
CA GLY A 47 -27.12 7.58 113.82
C GLY A 47 -25.85 8.19 114.44
N CYS A 48 -25.94 9.26 115.24
CA CYS A 48 -27.10 10.13 115.48
C CYS A 48 -26.67 11.51 116.05
N SER A 49 -27.63 12.45 116.11
CA SER A 49 -27.62 13.65 116.98
C SER A 49 -26.56 14.76 116.77
N SER A 50 -27.02 15.89 116.20
CA SER A 50 -26.80 17.29 116.66
C SER A 50 -25.40 17.79 117.07
N LEU A 51 -24.92 18.94 116.59
CA LEU A 51 -25.56 20.25 116.79
C LEU A 51 -25.09 21.35 115.79
N ALA A 52 -25.91 22.42 115.70
CA ALA A 52 -25.60 23.77 115.19
C ALA A 52 -25.21 23.95 113.69
N GLY A 53 -25.21 25.21 113.22
CA GLY A 53 -24.41 25.63 112.05
C GLY A 53 -25.07 25.76 110.67
N ARG A 54 -26.36 26.12 110.54
CA ARG A 54 -26.90 26.62 109.25
C ARG A 54 -26.47 28.09 109.06
N TRP A 55 -26.41 28.55 107.80
CA TRP A 55 -26.05 29.93 107.35
C TRP A 55 -24.54 30.25 107.56
N THR A 56 -23.74 30.73 106.60
CA THR A 56 -24.04 31.61 105.45
C THR A 56 -23.13 31.36 104.22
N ARG A 57 -23.64 30.73 103.14
CA ARG A 57 -22.95 30.76 101.82
C ARG A 57 -23.20 32.12 101.14
N ARG A 58 -22.38 33.14 101.43
CA ARG A 58 -22.49 34.49 100.82
C ARG A 58 -21.19 35.00 100.16
N TRP A 59 -20.06 34.31 100.32
CA TRP A 59 -18.72 34.80 99.94
C TRP A 59 -18.09 34.18 98.67
N HIS A 60 -18.78 33.29 97.95
CA HIS A 60 -18.26 32.72 96.68
C HIS A 60 -18.40 33.65 95.46
N VAL A 61 -19.17 34.74 95.56
CA VAL A 61 -19.48 35.62 94.41
C VAL A 61 -18.25 36.29 93.78
N PRO A 62 -17.29 36.88 94.52
CA PRO A 62 -16.12 37.51 93.90
C PRO A 62 -15.13 36.48 93.32
N THR A 63 -14.86 35.38 94.03
CA THR A 63 -13.89 34.36 93.58
C THR A 63 -14.38 33.60 92.35
N ALA A 64 -15.68 33.27 92.28
CA ALA A 64 -16.28 32.67 91.08
C ALA A 64 -16.22 33.61 89.86
N ARG A 65 -16.37 34.93 90.04
CA ARG A 65 -16.22 35.91 88.95
C ARG A 65 -14.79 35.97 88.41
N LEU A 66 -13.78 35.95 89.30
CA LEU A 66 -12.38 35.91 88.88
C LEU A 66 -12.07 34.61 88.11
N ALA A 67 -12.51 33.45 88.62
CA ALA A 67 -12.35 32.17 87.92
C ALA A 67 -13.05 32.14 86.54
N ALA A 68 -14.26 32.70 86.43
CA ALA A 68 -14.97 32.84 85.16
C ALA A 68 -14.24 33.77 84.18
N SER A 69 -13.67 34.89 84.66
CA SER A 69 -12.88 35.80 83.81
C SER A 69 -11.57 35.16 83.32
N LEU A 70 -10.93 34.31 84.13
CA LEU A 70 -9.75 33.55 83.74
C LEU A 70 -10.09 32.46 82.70
N LEU A 71 -11.20 31.75 82.88
CA LEU A 71 -11.72 30.80 81.88
C LEU A 71 -12.02 31.49 80.55
N LEU A 72 -12.66 32.67 80.58
CA LEU A 72 -12.93 33.45 79.37
C LEU A 72 -11.64 33.89 78.68
N LEU A 73 -10.63 34.33 79.43
CA LEU A 73 -9.31 34.67 78.89
C LEU A 73 -8.63 33.47 78.21
N LEU A 74 -8.65 32.30 78.86
CA LEU A 74 -8.07 31.07 78.31
C LEU A 74 -8.80 30.61 77.04
N LEU A 75 -10.12 30.73 76.98
CA LEU A 75 -10.92 30.44 75.79
C LEU A 75 -10.61 31.41 74.64
N LEU A 76 -10.44 32.71 74.94
CA LEU A 76 -10.03 33.71 73.93
C LEU A 76 -8.64 33.39 73.36
N VAL A 77 -7.67 33.04 74.21
CA VAL A 77 -6.32 32.61 73.77
C VAL A 77 -6.40 31.34 72.92
N ALA A 78 -7.22 30.36 73.30
CA ALA A 78 -7.41 29.13 72.53
C ALA A 78 -8.03 29.41 71.14
N VAL A 79 -9.04 30.29 71.05
CA VAL A 79 -9.66 30.68 69.77
C VAL A 79 -8.67 31.44 68.87
N VAL A 80 -7.85 32.34 69.43
CA VAL A 80 -6.81 33.05 68.66
C VAL A 80 -5.72 32.08 68.17
N ALA A 81 -5.29 31.13 69.01
CA ALA A 81 -4.32 30.11 68.61
C ALA A 81 -4.87 29.19 67.50
N LEU A 82 -6.11 28.73 67.63
CA LEU A 82 -6.79 27.92 66.60
C LEU A 82 -6.96 28.71 65.29
N GLY A 83 -7.28 30.00 65.36
CA GLY A 83 -7.36 30.88 64.18
C GLY A 83 -6.01 31.04 63.48
N ALA A 84 -4.91 31.19 64.24
CA ALA A 84 -3.56 31.24 63.70
C ALA A 84 -3.14 29.92 63.04
N CYS A 85 -3.39 28.78 63.70
CA CYS A 85 -3.12 27.45 63.14
C CYS A 85 -3.95 27.18 61.88
N TYR A 86 -5.24 27.53 61.87
CA TYR A 86 -6.10 27.38 60.71
C TYR A 86 -5.61 28.24 59.54
N TRP A 87 -5.29 29.51 59.78
CA TRP A 87 -4.71 30.40 58.77
C TRP A 87 -3.38 29.88 58.20
N GLN A 88 -2.52 29.31 59.05
CA GLN A 88 -1.28 28.68 58.62
C GLN A 88 -1.52 27.44 57.74
N VAL A 89 -2.46 26.56 58.11
CA VAL A 89 -2.81 25.37 57.33
C VAL A 89 -3.49 25.76 56.00
N SER A 90 -4.43 26.69 56.01
CA SER A 90 -5.03 27.23 54.77
C SER A 90 -3.97 27.81 53.84
N ARG A 91 -3.01 28.57 54.37
CA ARG A 91 -1.89 29.11 53.57
C ARG A 91 -0.99 27.99 53.03
N SER A 92 -0.66 27.00 53.85
CA SER A 92 0.15 25.84 53.44
C SER A 92 -0.51 25.00 52.34
N LEU A 93 -1.83 24.82 52.38
CA LEU A 93 -2.61 24.13 51.35
C LEU A 93 -2.73 24.97 50.07
N GLN A 94 -2.80 26.30 50.20
CA GLN A 94 -2.87 27.21 49.06
C GLN A 94 -1.52 27.32 48.34
N ASP A 95 -0.40 27.17 49.06
CA ASP A 95 0.96 27.11 48.51
C ASP A 95 1.16 25.82 47.68
N SER A 96 0.86 24.64 48.26
CA SER A 96 0.97 23.37 47.53
C SER A 96 -0.02 23.25 46.38
N SER A 97 -1.23 23.81 46.51
CA SER A 97 -2.18 23.94 45.41
C SER A 97 -1.66 24.83 44.29
N HIS A 98 -0.84 25.84 44.59
CA HIS A 98 -0.26 26.71 43.55
C HIS A 98 0.81 25.96 42.75
N GLU A 99 1.73 25.27 43.42
CA GLU A 99 2.77 24.46 42.76
C GLU A 99 2.14 23.40 41.86
N HIS A 100 1.14 22.65 42.33
CA HIS A 100 0.44 21.67 41.48
C HIS A 100 -0.35 22.31 40.34
N MET A 101 -0.90 23.52 40.47
CA MET A 101 -1.49 24.23 39.33
C MET A 101 -0.44 24.65 38.29
N VAL A 102 0.77 25.01 38.71
CA VAL A 102 1.89 25.29 37.79
C VAL A 102 2.36 24.02 37.09
N GLU A 103 2.53 22.90 37.80
CA GLU A 103 2.88 21.61 37.22
C GLU A 103 1.81 21.07 36.26
N GLN A 104 0.54 21.10 36.66
CA GLN A 104 -0.60 20.69 35.84
C GLN A 104 -0.74 21.61 34.61
N GLY A 105 -0.49 22.91 34.77
CA GLY A 105 -0.37 23.86 33.66
C GLY A 105 0.71 23.44 32.68
N ARG A 106 1.93 23.22 33.17
CA ARG A 106 3.12 22.78 32.41
C ARG A 106 2.87 21.48 31.64
N LEU A 107 2.36 20.45 32.32
CA LEU A 107 2.01 19.15 31.71
C LEU A 107 0.87 19.28 30.68
N SER A 108 -0.14 20.12 30.95
CA SER A 108 -1.21 20.37 29.97
C SER A 108 -0.72 21.12 28.73
N GLN A 109 0.34 21.93 28.86
CA GLN A 109 0.99 22.61 27.73
C GLN A 109 1.88 21.64 26.95
N GLU A 110 2.63 20.77 27.62
CA GLU A 110 3.42 19.71 26.98
C GLU A 110 2.52 18.74 26.19
N LEU A 111 1.40 18.28 26.79
CA LEU A 111 0.42 17.42 26.12
C LEU A 111 -0.21 18.10 24.90
N ARG A 112 -0.64 19.36 25.00
CA ARG A 112 -1.19 20.11 23.84
C ARG A 112 -0.17 20.28 22.73
N ALA A 113 1.10 20.54 23.06
CA ALA A 113 2.16 20.66 22.05
C ALA A 113 2.47 19.30 21.39
N GLN A 114 2.43 18.20 22.14
CA GLN A 114 2.56 16.85 21.61
C GLN A 114 1.37 16.47 20.72
N GLU A 115 0.15 16.80 21.15
CA GLU A 115 -1.10 16.58 20.40
C GLU A 115 -1.10 17.34 19.07
N GLN A 116 -0.78 18.64 19.08
CA GLN A 116 -0.62 19.45 17.86
C GLN A 116 0.46 18.92 16.91
N SER A 117 1.60 18.44 17.46
CA SER A 117 2.65 17.80 16.67
C SER A 117 2.20 16.46 16.06
N LEU A 118 1.40 15.69 16.79
CA LEU A 118 0.80 14.45 16.30
C LEU A 118 -0.25 14.71 15.21
N GLU A 119 -1.09 15.73 15.37
CA GLU A 119 -2.05 16.16 14.34
C GLU A 119 -1.33 16.65 13.08
N GLN A 120 -0.31 17.50 13.22
CA GLN A 120 0.49 17.97 12.09
C GLN A 120 1.15 16.80 11.33
N THR A 121 1.82 15.88 12.03
CA THR A 121 2.47 14.73 11.39
C THR A 121 1.46 13.77 10.77
N GLN A 122 0.24 13.64 11.30
CA GLN A 122 -0.84 12.90 10.64
C GLN A 122 -1.31 13.57 9.33
N LEU A 123 -1.43 14.89 9.30
CA LEU A 123 -1.79 15.64 8.09
C LEU A 123 -0.69 15.56 7.02
N GLU A 124 0.59 15.69 7.41
CA GLU A 124 1.74 15.51 6.52
C GLU A 124 1.80 14.08 5.95
N LEU A 125 1.54 13.06 6.78
CA LEU A 125 1.46 11.66 6.34
C LEU A 125 0.26 11.39 5.42
N ALA A 126 -0.88 12.05 5.64
CA ALA A 126 -2.04 11.94 4.77
C ALA A 126 -1.75 12.56 3.39
N TRP A 127 -1.22 13.78 3.35
CA TRP A 127 -0.84 14.46 2.12
C TRP A 127 0.23 13.68 1.34
N ALA A 128 1.27 13.21 2.01
CA ALA A 128 2.33 12.41 1.37
C ALA A 128 1.80 11.07 0.78
N ARG A 129 0.78 10.46 1.41
CA ARG A 129 0.09 9.28 0.86
C ARG A 129 -0.74 9.60 -0.38
N GLU A 130 -1.46 10.73 -0.39
CA GLU A 130 -2.23 11.15 -1.57
C GLU A 130 -1.33 11.47 -2.76
N GLU A 131 -0.19 12.14 -2.52
CA GLU A 131 0.79 12.46 -3.56
C GLU A 131 1.45 11.18 -4.10
N LEU A 132 1.83 10.24 -3.24
CA LEU A 132 2.33 8.92 -3.64
C LEU A 132 1.28 8.13 -4.44
N GLN A 133 0.00 8.18 -4.05
CA GLN A 133 -1.09 7.56 -4.80
C GLN A 133 -1.39 8.26 -6.13
N ARG A 134 -1.07 9.55 -6.29
CA ARG A 134 -1.15 10.28 -7.56
C ARG A 134 -0.01 9.83 -8.48
N ALA A 135 1.23 9.94 -8.02
CA ALA A 135 2.42 9.51 -8.75
C ALA A 135 2.38 8.02 -9.15
N TRP A 136 1.87 7.14 -8.28
CA TRP A 136 1.70 5.72 -8.60
C TRP A 136 0.65 5.48 -9.69
N ARG A 137 -0.49 6.21 -9.68
CA ARG A 137 -1.51 6.11 -10.74
C ARG A 137 -0.98 6.62 -12.08
N GLU A 138 -0.21 7.70 -12.08
CA GLU A 138 0.42 8.26 -13.27
C GLU A 138 1.52 7.35 -13.83
N GLY A 139 2.35 6.77 -12.95
CA GLY A 139 3.33 5.73 -13.31
C GLY A 139 2.67 4.46 -13.89
N ASN A 140 1.54 4.03 -13.33
CA ASN A 140 0.79 2.87 -13.82
C ASN A 140 0.12 3.17 -15.18
N PHE A 141 -0.47 4.36 -15.36
CA PHE A 141 -1.01 4.80 -16.65
C PHE A 141 0.06 4.88 -17.74
N THR A 142 1.21 5.49 -17.45
CA THR A 142 2.33 5.60 -18.40
C THR A 142 2.97 4.23 -18.69
N GLN A 143 2.98 3.30 -17.73
CA GLN A 143 3.33 1.90 -17.99
C GLN A 143 2.35 1.23 -18.96
N MET A 144 1.03 1.36 -18.76
CA MET A 144 0.03 0.80 -19.68
C MET A 144 0.12 1.41 -21.08
N GLU A 145 0.44 2.71 -21.20
CA GLU A 145 0.69 3.33 -22.51
C GLU A 145 1.97 2.76 -23.16
N LEU A 146 3.06 2.59 -22.41
CA LEU A 146 4.29 1.95 -22.88
C LEU A 146 4.06 0.50 -23.34
N GLU A 147 3.29 -0.29 -22.59
CA GLU A 147 2.94 -1.66 -22.96
C GLU A 147 2.10 -1.71 -24.25
N SER A 148 1.13 -0.80 -24.38
CA SER A 148 0.32 -0.63 -25.60
C SER A 148 1.17 -0.23 -26.82
N ARG A 149 2.05 0.76 -26.67
CA ARG A 149 3.00 1.17 -27.72
C ARG A 149 3.99 0.08 -28.09
N ASN A 150 4.43 -0.72 -27.12
CA ASN A 150 5.29 -1.87 -27.39
C ASN A 150 4.57 -2.98 -28.17
N ALA A 151 3.27 -3.20 -27.92
CA ALA A 151 2.45 -4.10 -28.73
C ALA A 151 2.20 -3.56 -30.15
N GLU A 152 1.98 -2.26 -30.32
CA GLU A 152 1.88 -1.58 -31.63
C GLU A 152 3.19 -1.67 -32.43
N LEU A 153 4.34 -1.47 -31.77
CA LEU A 153 5.66 -1.68 -32.37
C LEU A 153 5.89 -3.15 -32.77
N GLY A 154 5.47 -4.10 -31.94
CA GLY A 154 5.50 -5.53 -32.27
C GLY A 154 4.64 -5.87 -33.49
N HIS A 155 3.43 -5.31 -33.60
CA HIS A 155 2.55 -5.50 -34.75
C HIS A 155 3.15 -4.92 -36.04
N THR A 156 3.61 -3.67 -35.99
CA THR A 156 4.21 -3.00 -37.17
C THR A 156 5.52 -3.68 -37.60
N GLN A 157 6.30 -4.23 -36.66
CA GLN A 157 7.47 -5.07 -36.98
C GLN A 157 7.06 -6.40 -37.66
N GLN A 158 5.97 -7.03 -37.20
CA GLN A 158 5.41 -8.24 -37.83
C GLN A 158 4.92 -7.93 -39.27
N GLU A 159 4.25 -6.81 -39.49
CA GLU A 159 3.83 -6.36 -40.82
C GLU A 159 5.04 -6.08 -41.74
N LEU A 160 6.10 -5.46 -41.20
CA LEU A 160 7.32 -5.15 -41.96
C LEU A 160 8.06 -6.42 -42.40
N THR A 161 8.14 -7.45 -41.56
CA THR A 161 8.75 -8.73 -41.93
C THR A 161 7.93 -9.49 -42.97
N VAL A 162 6.59 -9.49 -42.87
CA VAL A 162 5.69 -10.05 -43.90
C VAL A 162 5.79 -9.27 -45.23
N LEU A 163 5.96 -7.95 -45.18
CA LEU A 163 6.20 -7.12 -46.38
C LEU A 163 7.57 -7.41 -47.01
N GLN A 164 8.60 -7.62 -46.19
CA GLN A 164 9.94 -8.01 -46.62
C GLN A 164 9.94 -9.40 -47.28
N GLU A 165 9.21 -10.38 -46.72
CA GLU A 165 9.04 -11.70 -47.34
C GLU A 165 8.32 -11.59 -48.70
N LYS A 166 7.21 -10.84 -48.77
CA LYS A 166 6.49 -10.57 -50.03
C LYS A 166 7.41 -9.94 -51.08
N MET A 167 8.27 -8.99 -50.68
CA MET A 167 9.29 -8.39 -51.55
C MET A 167 10.30 -9.43 -52.05
N GLN A 168 10.80 -10.32 -51.19
CA GLN A 168 11.71 -11.40 -51.60
C GLN A 168 11.04 -12.38 -52.58
N VAL A 169 9.77 -12.74 -52.35
CA VAL A 169 9.00 -13.61 -53.26
C VAL A 169 8.77 -12.93 -54.62
N VAL A 170 8.43 -11.64 -54.64
CA VAL A 170 8.27 -10.87 -55.89
C VAL A 170 9.60 -10.74 -56.62
N GLN A 171 10.69 -10.42 -55.93
CA GLN A 171 12.03 -10.36 -56.52
C GLN A 171 12.48 -11.72 -57.08
N GLY A 172 12.22 -12.81 -56.36
CA GLY A 172 12.51 -14.18 -56.83
C GLY A 172 11.73 -14.53 -58.11
N LYS A 173 10.46 -14.13 -58.20
CA LYS A 173 9.64 -14.27 -59.41
C LYS A 173 10.15 -13.41 -60.57
N LEU A 174 10.51 -12.15 -60.32
CA LEU A 174 11.10 -11.26 -61.31
C LEU A 174 12.41 -11.82 -61.87
N ASN A 175 13.36 -12.19 -61.00
CA ASN A 175 14.64 -12.80 -61.39
C ASN A 175 14.45 -14.12 -62.16
N THR A 176 13.36 -14.84 -61.94
CA THR A 176 13.04 -16.08 -62.66
C THR A 176 12.45 -15.77 -64.05
N SER A 177 11.54 -14.79 -64.13
CA SER A 177 10.99 -14.29 -65.40
C SER A 177 12.07 -13.64 -66.28
N GLU A 178 13.01 -12.90 -65.69
CA GLU A 178 14.16 -12.33 -66.39
C GLU A 178 15.05 -13.41 -67.01
N ARG A 179 15.30 -14.52 -66.31
CA ARG A 179 16.04 -15.67 -66.86
C ARG A 179 15.29 -16.37 -67.99
N THR A 180 13.98 -16.58 -67.88
CA THR A 180 13.20 -17.21 -68.96
C THR A 180 13.12 -16.30 -70.19
N VAL A 181 12.87 -14.99 -70.01
CA VAL A 181 12.92 -13.99 -71.09
C VAL A 181 14.31 -13.90 -71.71
N SER A 182 15.39 -13.96 -70.92
CA SER A 182 16.77 -13.93 -71.43
C SER A 182 17.12 -15.20 -72.20
N SER A 183 16.66 -16.37 -71.77
CA SER A 183 16.82 -17.65 -72.49
C SER A 183 16.04 -17.65 -73.82
N LEU A 184 14.78 -17.19 -73.80
CA LEU A 184 13.98 -17.03 -75.01
C LEU A 184 14.61 -16.01 -75.97
N ARG A 185 15.17 -14.90 -75.46
CA ARG A 185 15.92 -13.92 -76.26
C ARG A 185 17.24 -14.48 -76.80
N ALA A 186 17.91 -15.38 -76.09
CA ALA A 186 19.07 -16.08 -76.64
C ALA A 186 18.68 -16.89 -77.89
N CYS A 187 17.50 -17.53 -77.91
CA CYS A 187 16.95 -18.16 -79.12
C CYS A 187 16.40 -17.20 -80.20
N VAL A 188 16.39 -15.88 -79.96
CA VAL A 188 16.16 -14.86 -81.00
C VAL A 188 17.50 -14.35 -81.57
N ASN A 189 18.55 -14.36 -80.76
CA ASN A 189 19.87 -13.80 -81.09
C ASN A 189 20.93 -14.84 -81.48
N THR A 190 20.62 -16.14 -81.36
CA THR A 190 21.47 -17.27 -81.78
C THR A 190 20.60 -18.33 -82.46
N ASP A 191 21.20 -19.12 -83.35
CA ASP A 191 20.49 -20.07 -84.21
C ASP A 191 19.92 -21.27 -83.43
N CYS A 192 18.78 -21.10 -82.75
CA CYS A 192 18.06 -22.17 -82.04
C CYS A 192 17.36 -23.18 -82.98
N CYS A 193 17.77 -23.26 -84.24
CA CYS A 193 17.33 -24.28 -85.19
C CYS A 193 18.55 -25.09 -85.68
N PRO A 194 18.40 -26.40 -85.96
CA PRO A 194 19.51 -27.19 -86.50
C PRO A 194 20.01 -26.64 -87.83
N TRP A 195 21.27 -26.90 -88.16
CA TRP A 195 21.89 -26.39 -89.39
C TRP A 195 21.09 -26.84 -90.64
N GLY A 196 20.75 -25.87 -91.51
CA GLY A 196 19.88 -26.09 -92.67
C GLY A 196 18.37 -25.89 -92.41
N TRP A 197 17.98 -25.41 -91.22
CA TRP A 197 16.59 -25.05 -90.88
C TRP A 197 16.44 -23.55 -90.66
N VAL A 198 15.27 -22.99 -90.97
CA VAL A 198 14.96 -21.56 -90.85
C VAL A 198 14.04 -21.33 -89.65
N LEU A 199 14.41 -20.41 -88.75
CA LEU A 199 13.55 -20.01 -87.63
C LEU A 199 12.44 -19.06 -88.11
N PHE A 200 11.18 -19.43 -87.90
CA PHE A 200 10.02 -18.58 -88.19
C PHE A 200 8.96 -18.72 -87.09
N ARG A 201 8.62 -17.60 -86.42
CA ARG A 201 7.63 -17.55 -85.31
C ARG A 201 7.85 -18.65 -84.26
N SER A 202 9.10 -18.79 -83.80
CA SER A 202 9.52 -19.82 -82.82
C SER A 202 9.33 -21.28 -83.25
N LYS A 203 9.11 -21.56 -84.54
CA LYS A 203 9.16 -22.89 -85.14
C LYS A 203 10.35 -22.97 -86.11
N CYS A 204 11.03 -24.12 -86.15
CA CYS A 204 12.07 -24.40 -87.15
C CYS A 204 11.44 -25.03 -88.39
N LEU A 205 11.70 -24.47 -89.56
CA LEU A 205 11.18 -24.92 -90.85
C LEU A 205 12.31 -25.49 -91.71
N TYR A 206 12.13 -26.70 -92.22
CA TYR A 206 13.00 -27.31 -93.23
C TYR A 206 12.40 -27.13 -94.62
N ILE A 207 13.21 -26.68 -95.58
CA ILE A 207 12.80 -26.53 -96.98
C ILE A 207 13.57 -27.57 -97.80
N SER A 208 12.85 -28.56 -98.32
CA SER A 208 13.43 -29.59 -99.19
C SER A 208 13.92 -28.98 -100.50
N VAL A 209 15.20 -29.14 -100.81
CA VAL A 209 15.80 -28.71 -102.09
C VAL A 209 15.32 -29.60 -103.25
N THR A 210 14.94 -30.85 -102.96
CA THR A 210 14.35 -31.79 -103.92
C THR A 210 12.83 -31.72 -103.90
N ASN A 211 12.22 -31.68 -105.09
CA ASN A 211 10.79 -31.88 -105.26
C ASN A 211 10.45 -33.37 -105.03
N ARG A 212 9.33 -33.63 -104.37
CA ARG A 212 8.87 -34.96 -103.92
C ARG A 212 7.34 -34.98 -103.89
N THR A 213 6.73 -36.15 -103.98
CA THR A 213 5.28 -36.28 -103.74
C THR A 213 4.92 -35.95 -102.29
N TRP A 214 3.64 -35.71 -102.02
CA TRP A 214 3.14 -35.40 -100.67
C TRP A 214 3.47 -36.52 -99.66
N LEU A 215 3.34 -37.79 -100.06
CA LEU A 215 3.62 -38.94 -99.20
C LEU A 215 5.11 -39.07 -98.88
N GLU A 216 5.98 -38.94 -99.88
CA GLU A 216 7.44 -38.92 -99.68
C GLU A 216 7.88 -37.73 -98.82
N SER A 217 7.23 -36.57 -98.97
CA SER A 217 7.49 -35.38 -98.15
C SER A 217 7.08 -35.60 -96.70
N GLN A 218 5.93 -36.25 -96.46
CA GLN A 218 5.50 -36.64 -95.12
C GLN A 218 6.50 -37.61 -94.46
N GLN A 219 7.01 -38.59 -95.23
CA GLN A 219 7.99 -39.55 -94.75
C GLN A 219 9.38 -38.93 -94.50
N ASP A 220 9.85 -38.01 -95.35
CA ASP A 220 11.12 -37.30 -95.12
C ASP A 220 11.03 -36.33 -93.93
N CYS A 221 9.89 -35.68 -93.70
CA CYS A 221 9.62 -34.94 -92.46
C CYS A 221 9.65 -35.85 -91.23
N ALA A 222 8.91 -36.97 -91.25
CA ALA A 222 8.86 -37.91 -90.13
C ALA A 222 10.23 -38.53 -89.81
N GLY A 223 11.01 -38.89 -90.83
CA GLY A 223 12.39 -39.37 -90.69
C GLY A 223 13.38 -38.31 -90.17
N ARG A 224 13.03 -37.02 -90.25
CA ARG A 224 13.75 -35.88 -89.64
C ARG A 224 13.19 -35.48 -88.27
N SER A 225 12.32 -36.30 -87.67
CA SER A 225 11.62 -36.01 -86.40
C SER A 225 10.76 -34.75 -86.45
N ALA A 226 10.16 -34.44 -87.60
CA ALA A 226 9.33 -33.26 -87.84
C ALA A 226 8.00 -33.60 -88.54
N GLN A 227 7.08 -32.65 -88.55
CA GLN A 227 5.77 -32.77 -89.20
C GLN A 227 5.78 -32.03 -90.55
N LEU A 228 5.11 -32.61 -91.56
CA LEU A 228 4.90 -31.93 -92.85
C LEU A 228 4.01 -30.69 -92.65
N LEU A 229 4.39 -29.57 -93.26
CA LEU A 229 3.70 -28.31 -93.08
C LEU A 229 2.36 -28.27 -93.84
N VAL A 230 1.25 -28.27 -93.11
CA VAL A 230 -0.10 -28.03 -93.65
C VAL A 230 -0.45 -26.55 -93.47
N HIS A 231 -1.22 -25.98 -94.41
CA HIS A 231 -1.52 -24.55 -94.44
C HIS A 231 -2.45 -24.14 -93.28
N ASP A 232 -3.47 -24.95 -93.00
CA ASP A 232 -4.59 -24.61 -92.12
C ASP A 232 -4.24 -24.60 -90.62
N ASP A 233 -3.16 -25.29 -90.22
CA ASP A 233 -2.68 -25.34 -88.83
C ASP A 233 -2.01 -24.03 -88.34
N TRP A 234 -1.84 -23.03 -89.22
CA TRP A 234 -1.27 -21.72 -88.89
C TRP A 234 -2.29 -20.74 -88.32
N THR A 235 -2.95 -21.13 -87.23
CA THR A 235 -3.73 -20.19 -86.41
C THR A 235 -2.83 -19.00 -85.97
N PRO A 236 -3.19 -17.75 -86.29
CA PRO A 236 -2.42 -16.60 -85.86
C PRO A 236 -2.59 -16.39 -84.36
N LEU A 237 -1.56 -16.69 -83.57
CA LEU A 237 -1.43 -16.14 -82.22
C LEU A 237 -1.17 -14.64 -82.35
N ILE A 238 -2.25 -13.87 -82.41
CA ILE A 238 -2.22 -12.41 -82.37
C ILE A 238 -1.72 -12.01 -80.99
N ILE A 239 -0.49 -11.52 -80.93
CA ILE A 239 -0.01 -10.76 -79.77
C ILE A 239 -0.76 -9.42 -79.83
N LEU A 240 -1.76 -9.27 -78.97
CA LEU A 240 -2.42 -7.98 -78.76
C LEU A 240 -1.42 -7.02 -78.07
N PRO A 241 -1.37 -5.73 -78.49
CA PRO A 241 -0.59 -4.70 -77.83
C PRO A 241 -1.23 -4.24 -76.50
#